data_AF-A0A7C0Z6E3-F1
#
_entry.id   AF-A0A7C0Z6E3-F1
#
_cell.length_a   1.000
_cell.length_b   1.000
_cell.length_c   1.000
_cell.angle_alpha   90.00
_cell.angle_beta   90.00
_cell.angle_gamma   90.00
#
_symmetry.space_group_name_H-M   'P 1'
#
loop_
_entity.id
_entity.type
_entity.pdbx_description
1 polymer ?
#
loop_
_entity_poly.entity_id
_entity_poly.type
_entity_poly.pdbx_seq_one_letter_code
_entity_poly.pdbx_strand_id
1 'polypeptide(L)'
;MGLNYKLNRAVGVLQRLTASEAERLDRICAGIQAAETRLSAQSAPLVEKCLLHCQGMCCRNAAFDDIIGLADFVYILRVAPHLEEPMRACLSDEKPFFTADCPFLAQGRGPCIFADDLRPEVCITTFCADTTGFGGEIRAVQRGFASLGRFLVRHRLKTVGSNCLSFWR
;
A
#
# COMPACT_ATOMS: atom_id res chain seq x y z
N MET A 1 -15.02 -3.05 -3.26
CA MET A 1 -14.42 -4.32 -3.72
C MET A 1 -13.38 -4.64 -2.68
N GLY A 2 -13.61 -5.66 -1.85
CA GLY A 2 -12.85 -5.88 -0.61
C GLY A 2 -11.34 -5.99 -0.78
N LEU A 3 -10.61 -5.81 0.33
CA LEU A 3 -9.15 -5.85 0.39
C LEU A 3 -8.60 -7.18 -0.13
N ASN A 4 -9.28 -8.30 0.17
CA ASN A 4 -8.89 -9.62 -0.33
C ASN A 4 -8.88 -9.69 -1.88
N TYR A 5 -9.86 -9.07 -2.56
CA TYR A 5 -9.87 -8.99 -4.02
C TYR A 5 -8.65 -8.20 -4.55
N LYS A 6 -8.31 -7.08 -3.91
CA LYS A 6 -7.18 -6.24 -4.32
C LYS A 6 -5.84 -6.92 -4.07
N LEU A 7 -5.68 -7.63 -2.95
CA LEU A 7 -4.48 -8.42 -2.64
C LEU A 7 -4.26 -9.51 -3.70
N ASN A 8 -5.27 -10.33 -3.97
CA ASN A 8 -5.20 -11.37 -5.00
C ASN A 8 -4.86 -10.80 -6.37
N ARG A 9 -5.46 -9.65 -6.72
CA ARG A 9 -5.17 -8.97 -7.96
C ARG A 9 -3.73 -8.45 -8.02
N ALA A 10 -3.18 -7.94 -6.93
CA ALA A 10 -1.80 -7.49 -6.85
C ALA A 10 -0.82 -8.65 -7.06
N VAL A 11 -1.04 -9.79 -6.38
CA VAL A 11 -0.26 -11.02 -6.57
C VAL A 11 -0.30 -11.45 -8.05
N GLY A 12 -1.49 -11.48 -8.65
CA GLY A 12 -1.66 -11.82 -10.06
C GLY A 12 -1.01 -10.81 -11.02
N VAL A 13 -0.83 -9.54 -10.64
CA VAL A 13 -0.03 -8.58 -11.43
C VAL A 13 1.45 -8.96 -11.35
N LEU A 14 1.98 -9.16 -10.14
CA LEU A 14 3.39 -9.45 -9.93
C LEU A 14 3.85 -10.73 -10.64
N GLN A 15 3.02 -11.78 -10.63
CA GLN A 15 3.31 -13.05 -11.29
C GLN A 15 3.34 -12.95 -12.83
N ARG A 16 2.73 -11.92 -13.42
CA ARG A 16 2.63 -11.74 -14.88
C ARG A 16 3.61 -10.70 -15.42
N LEU A 17 4.47 -10.13 -14.58
CA LEU A 17 5.46 -9.17 -15.03
C LEU A 17 6.53 -9.85 -15.87
N THR A 18 6.85 -9.25 -17.02
CA THR A 18 8.08 -9.57 -17.73
C THR A 18 9.30 -9.06 -16.95
N ALA A 19 10.50 -9.57 -17.23
CA ALA A 19 11.74 -9.12 -16.57
C ALA A 19 11.95 -7.59 -16.67
N SER A 20 11.72 -7.02 -17.85
CA SER A 20 11.81 -5.56 -18.07
C SER A 20 10.75 -4.77 -17.29
N GLU A 21 9.54 -5.32 -17.14
CA GLU A 21 8.50 -4.71 -16.32
C GLU A 21 8.80 -4.81 -14.83
N ALA A 22 9.38 -5.93 -14.37
CA ALA A 22 9.84 -6.11 -13.00
C ALA A 22 10.93 -5.08 -12.64
N GLU A 23 11.96 -4.92 -13.48
CA GLU A 23 13.00 -3.90 -13.28
C GLU A 23 12.44 -2.48 -13.26
N ARG A 24 11.45 -2.20 -14.13
CA ARG A 24 10.78 -0.91 -14.14
C ARG A 24 9.99 -0.69 -12.86
N LEU A 25 9.29 -1.71 -12.37
CA LEU A 25 8.57 -1.67 -11.12
C LEU A 25 9.55 -1.44 -9.95
N ASP A 26 10.70 -2.10 -9.93
CA ASP A 26 11.74 -1.90 -8.92
C ASP A 26 12.20 -0.46 -8.83
N ARG A 27 12.47 0.18 -9.97
CA ARG A 27 12.85 1.61 -9.99
C ARG A 27 11.76 2.50 -9.44
N ILE A 28 10.49 2.20 -9.73
CA ILE A 28 9.35 2.97 -9.20
C ILE A 28 9.24 2.76 -7.68
N CYS A 29 9.29 1.51 -7.22
CA CYS A 29 9.21 1.16 -5.80
C CYS A 29 10.37 1.76 -5.01
N ALA A 30 11.60 1.69 -5.50
CA ALA A 30 12.77 2.31 -4.87
C ALA A 30 12.60 3.84 -4.74
N GLY A 31 12.04 4.49 -5.76
CA GLY A 31 11.74 5.92 -5.72
C GLY A 31 10.69 6.28 -4.67
N ILE A 32 9.64 5.46 -4.54
CA ILE A 32 8.62 5.60 -3.49
C ILE A 32 9.25 5.38 -2.11
N GLN A 33 9.97 4.28 -1.91
CA GLN A 33 10.58 3.93 -0.62
C GLN A 33 11.56 5.01 -0.14
N ALA A 34 12.35 5.59 -1.05
CA ALA A 34 13.23 6.70 -0.72
C ALA A 34 12.46 7.96 -0.28
N ALA A 35 11.28 8.22 -0.88
CA ALA A 35 10.41 9.33 -0.48
C ALA A 35 9.74 9.06 0.87
N GLU A 36 9.23 7.84 1.10
CA GLU A 36 8.66 7.39 2.38
C GLU A 36 9.70 7.46 3.51
N THR A 37 10.93 7.03 3.25
CA THR A 37 12.03 7.11 4.23
C THR A 37 12.31 8.56 4.64
N ARG A 38 12.34 9.50 3.68
CA ARG A 38 12.52 10.93 3.98
C ARG A 38 11.33 11.50 4.76
N LEU A 39 10.11 11.15 4.36
CA LEU A 39 8.90 11.57 5.06
C LEU A 39 8.89 11.05 6.49
N SER A 40 9.20 9.77 6.70
CA SER A 40 9.29 9.14 8.02
C SER A 40 10.34 9.82 8.90
N ALA A 41 11.55 10.05 8.38
CA ALA A 41 12.61 10.72 9.12
C ALA A 41 12.23 12.14 9.58
N GLN A 42 11.54 12.91 8.73
CA GLN A 42 11.11 14.27 9.08
C GLN A 42 9.89 14.29 10.01
N SER A 43 8.98 13.34 9.84
CA SER A 43 7.73 13.26 10.60
C SER A 43 7.86 12.44 11.89
N ALA A 44 8.99 11.78 12.14
CA ALA A 44 9.21 10.92 13.31
C ALA A 44 8.74 11.55 14.63
N PRO A 45 9.05 12.83 14.96
CA PRO A 45 8.58 13.45 16.20
C PRO A 45 7.06 13.64 16.27
N LEU A 46 6.41 13.84 15.12
CA LEU A 46 4.95 13.98 15.00
C LEU A 46 4.27 12.61 15.09
N VAL A 47 4.82 11.62 14.38
CA VAL A 47 4.32 10.25 14.38
C VAL A 47 4.47 9.62 15.76
N GLU A 48 5.60 9.80 16.44
CA GLU A 48 5.81 9.34 17.82
C GLU A 48 4.76 9.93 18.76
N LYS A 49 4.52 11.25 18.69
CA LYS A 49 3.44 11.90 19.47
C LYS A 49 2.07 11.32 19.13
N CYS A 50 1.76 11.15 17.84
CA CYS A 50 0.48 10.62 17.40
C CYS A 50 0.27 9.17 17.86
N LEU A 51 1.27 8.30 17.71
CA LEU A 51 1.21 6.88 18.05
C LEU A 51 1.17 6.64 19.57
N LEU A 52 1.98 7.37 20.34
CA LEU A 52 1.96 7.28 21.81
C LEU A 52 0.60 7.70 22.40
N HIS A 53 -0.07 8.68 21.78
CA HIS A 53 -1.39 9.14 22.24
C HIS A 53 -2.55 8.33 21.64
N CYS A 54 -2.41 7.78 20.43
CA CYS A 54 -3.49 7.06 19.77
C CYS A 54 -3.61 5.60 20.21
N GLN A 55 -2.56 4.90 20.67
CA GLN A 55 -2.62 3.47 21.05
C GLN A 55 -3.33 2.58 20.00
N GLY A 56 -3.16 2.87 18.70
CA GLY A 56 -3.86 2.16 17.61
C GLY A 56 -5.30 2.60 17.36
N MET A 57 -5.86 3.54 18.13
CA MET A 57 -7.19 4.12 17.90
C MET A 57 -7.28 4.96 16.63
N CYS A 58 -6.15 5.44 16.09
CA CYS A 58 -6.14 6.11 14.79
C CYS A 58 -6.65 5.17 13.68
N CYS A 59 -6.31 3.89 13.75
CA CYS A 59 -6.73 2.89 12.77
C CYS A 59 -8.14 2.32 13.04
N ARG A 60 -8.84 2.80 14.07
CA ARG A 60 -10.23 2.41 14.38
C ARG A 60 -11.22 3.20 13.54
N ASN A 61 -12.21 2.51 12.99
CA ASN A 61 -13.27 3.00 12.10
C ASN A 61 -12.80 3.52 10.75
N ALA A 62 -11.54 3.28 10.38
CA ALA A 62 -11.06 3.60 9.05
C ALA A 62 -11.59 2.57 8.03
N ALA A 63 -12.26 3.05 6.99
CA ALA A 63 -12.63 2.23 5.85
C ALA A 63 -11.37 1.92 5.03
N PHE A 64 -10.59 0.93 5.45
CA PHE A 64 -9.32 0.59 4.78
C PHE A 64 -9.50 0.20 3.32
N ASP A 65 -10.69 -0.24 2.93
CA ASP A 65 -11.03 -0.50 1.53
C ASP A 65 -11.07 0.80 0.68
N ASP A 66 -11.22 1.98 1.30
CA ASP A 66 -11.14 3.27 0.62
C ASP A 66 -9.73 3.88 0.69
N ILE A 67 -8.92 3.44 1.65
CA ILE A 67 -7.57 3.95 1.91
C ILE A 67 -6.49 3.14 1.16
N ILE A 68 -6.66 1.82 1.09
CA ILE A 68 -5.71 0.89 0.48
C ILE A 68 -6.29 0.38 -0.84
N GLY A 69 -5.69 0.85 -1.93
CA GLY A 69 -6.00 0.46 -3.31
C GLY A 69 -5.12 -0.69 -3.83
N LEU A 70 -5.23 -0.95 -5.13
CA LEU A 70 -4.42 -1.99 -5.80
C LEU A 70 -2.93 -1.62 -5.86
N ALA A 71 -2.62 -0.36 -6.17
CA ALA A 71 -1.24 0.11 -6.29
C ALA A 71 -0.46 -0.10 -4.99
N ASP A 72 -1.16 0.05 -3.89
CA ASP A 72 -0.67 -0.12 -2.54
C ASP A 72 -0.23 -1.56 -2.26
N PHE A 73 -1.08 -2.54 -2.57
CA PHE A 73 -0.71 -3.95 -2.46
C PHE A 73 0.44 -4.32 -3.39
N VAL A 74 0.46 -3.79 -4.63
CA VAL A 74 1.58 -4.05 -5.56
C VAL A 74 2.89 -3.50 -5.01
N TYR A 75 2.87 -2.29 -4.45
CA TYR A 75 4.05 -1.70 -3.82
C TYR A 75 4.51 -2.52 -2.62
N ILE A 76 3.61 -2.81 -1.68
CA ILE A 76 3.89 -3.56 -0.45
C ILE A 76 4.47 -4.93 -0.77
N LEU A 77 3.80 -5.71 -1.62
CA LEU A 77 4.26 -7.05 -1.98
C LEU A 77 5.57 -7.04 -2.78
N ARG A 78 5.87 -5.96 -3.51
CA ARG A 78 7.15 -5.85 -4.21
C ARG A 78 8.31 -5.56 -3.26
N VAL A 79 8.12 -4.67 -2.30
CA VAL A 79 9.17 -4.25 -1.35
C VAL A 79 9.33 -5.25 -0.20
N ALA A 80 8.23 -5.87 0.24
CA ALA A 80 8.18 -6.78 1.37
C ALA A 80 7.36 -8.05 1.00
N PRO A 81 7.89 -8.91 0.12
CA PRO A 81 7.17 -10.10 -0.37
C PRO A 81 6.80 -11.09 0.73
N HIS A 82 7.57 -11.12 1.84
CA HIS A 82 7.28 -11.96 3.00
C HIS A 82 5.97 -11.60 3.72
N LEU A 83 5.36 -10.44 3.42
CA LEU A 83 4.08 -10.02 3.99
C LEU A 83 2.87 -10.64 3.28
N GLU A 84 3.04 -11.33 2.15
CA GLU A 84 1.90 -11.93 1.43
C GLU A 84 1.06 -12.85 2.33
N GLU A 85 1.70 -13.86 2.93
CA GLU A 85 1.01 -14.83 3.79
C GLU A 85 0.39 -14.19 5.05
N PRO A 86 1.10 -13.34 5.82
CA PRO A 86 0.49 -12.58 6.91
C PRO A 86 -0.73 -11.78 6.48
N MET A 87 -0.66 -11.07 5.34
CA MET A 87 -1.78 -10.27 4.84
C MET A 87 -2.96 -11.15 4.40
N ARG A 88 -2.69 -12.32 3.81
CA ARG A 88 -3.74 -13.31 3.50
C ARG A 88 -4.43 -13.82 4.76
N ALA A 89 -3.67 -14.15 5.80
CA ALA A 89 -4.22 -14.60 7.07
C ALA A 89 -5.08 -13.51 7.75
N CYS A 90 -4.63 -12.25 7.71
CA CYS A 90 -5.43 -11.13 8.21
C CYS A 90 -6.75 -10.95 7.44
N LEU A 91 -6.77 -11.25 6.14
CA LEU A 91 -7.92 -11.05 5.26
C LEU A 91 -8.77 -12.31 5.03
N SER A 92 -8.37 -13.47 5.58
CA SER A 92 -9.16 -14.71 5.48
C SER A 92 -10.43 -14.64 6.33
N ASP A 93 -10.37 -13.88 7.42
CA ASP A 93 -11.47 -13.70 8.38
C ASP A 93 -12.25 -12.39 8.15
N GLU A 94 -12.02 -11.71 7.01
CA GLU A 94 -12.62 -10.42 6.68
C GLU A 94 -14.16 -10.58 6.59
N LYS A 95 -14.86 -10.18 7.66
CA LYS A 95 -16.33 -10.15 7.66
C LYS A 95 -16.78 -9.04 6.70
N PRO A 96 -17.63 -9.32 5.70
CA PRO A 96 -18.00 -8.36 4.65
C PRO A 96 -18.75 -7.11 5.16
N PHE A 97 -19.14 -7.09 6.43
CA PHE A 97 -19.97 -6.07 7.03
C PHE A 97 -19.41 -5.73 8.42
N PHE A 98 -18.89 -4.52 8.57
CA PHE A 98 -18.53 -3.86 9.83
C PHE A 98 -17.49 -4.57 10.69
N THR A 99 -16.21 -4.42 10.34
CA THR A 99 -15.16 -4.42 11.37
C THR A 99 -14.58 -3.02 11.48
N ALA A 100 -14.77 -2.44 12.67
CA ALA A 100 -14.31 -1.10 13.07
C ALA A 100 -12.81 -1.07 13.41
N ASP A 101 -12.08 -2.18 13.24
CA ASP A 101 -10.68 -2.30 13.62
C ASP A 101 -9.86 -2.66 12.37
N CYS A 102 -8.68 -2.07 12.23
CA CYS A 102 -7.78 -2.35 11.11
C CYS A 102 -7.41 -3.84 11.05
N PRO A 103 -7.58 -4.52 9.90
CA PRO A 103 -7.29 -5.95 9.77
C PRO A 103 -5.78 -6.26 9.88
N PHE A 104 -4.93 -5.24 9.76
CA PHE A 104 -3.48 -5.37 9.77
C PHE A 104 -2.85 -5.09 11.15
N LEU A 105 -3.65 -4.93 12.21
CA LEU A 105 -3.13 -4.84 13.58
C LEU A 105 -2.84 -6.24 14.13
N ALA A 106 -1.68 -6.45 14.73
CA ALA A 106 -1.38 -7.68 15.44
C ALA A 106 -2.45 -7.94 16.51
N GLN A 107 -3.14 -9.08 16.44
CA GLN A 107 -4.22 -9.44 17.38
C GLN A 107 -5.37 -8.41 17.47
N GLY A 108 -5.55 -7.57 16.44
CA GLY A 108 -6.63 -6.56 16.38
C GLY A 108 -6.45 -5.35 17.31
N ARG A 109 -5.35 -5.26 18.08
CA ARG A 109 -5.04 -4.14 19.00
C ARG A 109 -3.55 -3.78 19.11
N GLY A 110 -2.66 -4.64 18.61
CA GLY A 110 -1.20 -4.50 18.70
C GLY A 110 -0.61 -3.65 17.57
N PRO A 111 0.73 -3.64 17.42
CA PRO A 111 1.39 -2.90 16.35
C PRO A 111 0.90 -3.36 14.98
N CYS A 112 0.97 -2.47 13.98
CA CYS A 112 0.70 -2.83 12.60
C CYS A 112 1.68 -3.92 12.14
N ILE A 113 1.24 -4.85 11.29
CA ILE A 113 2.15 -5.83 10.66
C ILE A 113 3.09 -5.18 9.62
N PHE A 114 2.78 -3.94 9.19
CA PHE A 114 3.65 -3.16 8.33
C PHE A 114 4.75 -2.48 9.15
N ALA A 115 5.98 -2.53 8.65
CA ALA A 115 7.09 -1.79 9.24
C ALA A 115 6.87 -0.27 9.15
N ASP A 116 7.51 0.49 10.04
CA ASP A 116 7.33 1.94 10.17
C ASP A 116 7.73 2.74 8.91
N ASP A 117 8.57 2.15 8.06
CA ASP A 117 9.00 2.71 6.77
C ASP A 117 8.08 2.32 5.60
N LEU A 118 7.11 1.44 5.85
CA LEU A 118 6.18 0.94 4.85
C LEU A 118 4.87 1.73 4.91
N ARG A 119 4.75 2.70 3.99
CA ARG A 119 3.57 3.57 3.82
C ARG A 119 3.23 4.50 5.01
N PRO A 120 4.22 5.16 5.65
CA PRO A 120 3.94 6.15 6.68
C PRO A 120 3.10 7.33 6.16
N GLU A 121 3.16 7.67 4.87
CA GLU A 121 2.34 8.75 4.28
C GLU A 121 0.84 8.61 4.58
N VAL A 122 0.28 7.42 4.47
CA VAL A 122 -1.15 7.18 4.74
C VAL A 122 -1.48 7.43 6.20
N CYS A 123 -0.62 6.96 7.10
CA CYS A 123 -0.81 7.17 8.54
C CYS A 123 -0.71 8.65 8.92
N ILE A 124 0.27 9.36 8.36
CA ILE A 124 0.50 10.79 8.63
C ILE A 124 -0.65 11.63 8.09
N THR A 125 -1.03 11.44 6.83
CA THR A 125 -2.05 12.25 6.17
C THR A 125 -3.47 11.98 6.70
N THR A 126 -3.75 10.74 7.11
CA THR A 126 -5.07 10.37 7.62
C THR A 126 -5.25 10.72 9.09
N PHE A 127 -4.20 10.59 9.91
CA PHE A 127 -4.34 10.61 11.37
C PHE A 127 -3.59 11.73 12.08
N CYS A 128 -2.61 12.38 11.43
CA CYS A 128 -1.92 13.52 12.02
C CYS A 128 -2.59 14.83 11.56
N ALA A 129 -3.01 15.66 12.51
CA ALA A 129 -3.77 16.89 12.23
C ALA A 129 -2.94 18.02 11.58
N ASP A 130 -1.61 18.01 11.73
CA ASP A 130 -0.73 19.04 11.20
C ASP A 130 0.34 18.44 10.29
N THR A 131 0.18 18.63 8.99
CA THR A 131 1.15 18.21 7.95
C THR A 131 1.85 19.39 7.29
N THR A 132 1.71 20.60 7.85
CA THR A 132 2.11 21.86 7.22
C THR A 132 3.63 21.94 6.95
N GLY A 133 4.43 21.13 7.64
CA GLY A 133 5.89 21.01 7.45
C GLY A 133 6.38 19.95 6.45
N PHE A 134 5.50 19.06 5.94
CA PHE A 134 5.91 17.87 5.16
C PHE A 134 5.28 17.79 3.77
N GLY A 135 4.65 18.88 3.30
CA GLY A 135 3.92 18.88 2.04
C GLY A 135 4.79 18.61 0.80
N GLY A 136 6.11 18.82 0.86
CA GLY A 136 7.03 18.49 -0.24
C GLY A 136 7.20 16.98 -0.42
N GLU A 137 7.34 16.29 0.71
CA GLU A 137 7.63 14.88 0.88
C GLU A 137 6.37 14.06 0.61
N ILE A 138 5.23 14.49 1.15
CA ILE A 138 3.91 13.91 0.83
C ILE A 138 3.68 13.97 -0.69
N ARG A 139 3.91 15.13 -1.32
CA ARG A 139 3.79 15.25 -2.80
C ARG A 139 4.78 14.36 -3.53
N ALA A 140 5.97 14.13 -2.99
CA ALA A 140 6.95 13.23 -3.61
C ALA A 140 6.47 11.77 -3.59
N VAL A 141 5.96 11.31 -2.45
CA VAL A 141 5.33 9.98 -2.31
C VAL A 141 4.15 9.84 -3.27
N GLN A 142 3.23 10.81 -3.28
CA GLN A 142 2.06 10.82 -4.16
C GLN A 142 2.43 10.79 -5.64
N ARG A 143 3.48 11.51 -6.07
CA ARG A 143 4.00 11.42 -7.46
C ARG A 143 4.56 10.03 -7.77
N GLY A 144 5.18 9.37 -6.80
CA GLY A 144 5.61 7.99 -6.90
C GLY A 144 4.44 7.04 -7.13
N PHE A 145 3.40 7.14 -6.30
CA PHE A 145 2.17 6.34 -6.44
C PHE A 145 1.39 6.67 -7.72
N ALA A 146 1.36 7.92 -8.19
CA ALA A 146 0.81 8.27 -9.49
C ALA A 146 1.59 7.62 -10.65
N SER A 147 2.90 7.47 -10.51
CA SER A 147 3.74 6.78 -11.49
C SER A 147 3.51 5.26 -11.46
N LEU A 148 3.31 4.68 -10.28
CA LEU A 148 2.91 3.29 -10.11
C LEU A 148 1.51 3.02 -10.71
N GLY A 149 0.53 3.89 -10.44
CA GLY A 149 -0.80 3.80 -11.04
C GLY A 149 -0.74 3.82 -12.58
N ARG A 150 0.05 4.73 -13.16
CA ARG A 150 0.28 4.77 -14.62
C ARG A 150 0.96 3.50 -15.14
N PHE A 151 1.89 2.91 -14.40
CA PHE A 151 2.49 1.62 -14.75
C PHE A 151 1.45 0.50 -14.79
N LEU A 152 0.59 0.41 -13.77
CA LEU A 152 -0.46 -0.61 -13.68
C LEU A 152 -1.51 -0.49 -14.79
N VAL A 153 -1.93 0.74 -15.13
CA VAL A 153 -2.83 0.98 -16.26
C VAL A 153 -2.21 0.49 -17.57
N ARG A 154 -0.93 0.79 -17.82
CA ARG A 154 -0.22 0.33 -19.03
C ARG A 154 -0.07 -1.19 -19.07
N HIS A 155 0.26 -1.82 -17.96
CA HIS A 155 0.37 -3.28 -17.86
C HIS A 155 -0.98 -3.97 -18.14
N ARG A 156 -2.09 -3.40 -17.61
CA ARG A 156 -3.45 -3.90 -17.89
C ARG A 156 -3.80 -3.81 -19.38
N LEU A 157 -3.48 -2.71 -20.04
CA LEU A 157 -3.77 -2.55 -21.47
C LEU A 157 -2.99 -3.56 -22.33
N LYS A 158 -1.73 -3.85 -21.98
CA LYS A 158 -0.94 -4.88 -22.66
C LYS A 158 -1.52 -6.27 -22.49
N THR A 159 -1.86 -6.65 -21.25
CA THR A 159 -2.41 -7.98 -20.96
C THR A 159 -3.78 -8.21 -21.64
N VAL A 160 -4.63 -7.19 -21.72
CA VAL A 160 -5.90 -7.27 -22.48
C VAL A 160 -5.63 -7.36 -23.99
N GLY A 161 -4.68 -6.59 -24.53
CA GLY A 161 -4.31 -6.64 -25.94
C GLY A 161 -3.70 -7.99 -26.36
N SER A 162 -2.88 -8.60 -25.51
CA SER A 162 -2.30 -9.93 -25.74
C SER A 162 -3.34 -11.05 -25.72
N ASN A 163 -4.36 -10.95 -24.86
CA ASN A 163 -5.45 -11.94 -24.81
C ASN A 163 -6.40 -11.86 -26.02
N CYS A 164 -6.56 -10.69 -26.65
CA CYS A 164 -7.30 -10.58 -27.92
C CYS A 164 -6.55 -11.24 -29.08
N LEU A 165 -5.21 -11.18 -29.09
CA LEU A 165 -4.39 -11.80 -30.13
C LEU A 165 -4.29 -13.32 -29.99
N SER A 166 -4.42 -13.87 -28.79
CA SER A 166 -4.44 -15.33 -28.56
C SER A 166 -5.80 -15.99 -28.80
N PHE A 167 -6.89 -15.23 -28.93
CA PHE A 167 -8.23 -15.76 -29.24
C PHE A 167 -8.47 -15.91 -30.77
N TRP A 168 -7.52 -15.45 -31.58
CA TRP A 168 -7.56 -15.52 -33.05
C TRP A 168 -6.52 -16.48 -33.66
N ARG A 169 -5.93 -17.36 -32.84
CA ARG A 169 -5.09 -18.49 -33.26
C ARG A 169 -5.71 -19.79 -32.78
#